data_AF-A0A7C4AU56-F1
#
_entry.id   AF-A0A7C4AU56-F1
#
_cell.length_a   1.000
_cell.length_b   1.000
_cell.length_c   1.000
_cell.angle_alpha   90.00
_cell.angle_beta   90.00
_cell.angle_gamma   90.00
#
_symmetry.space_group_name_H-M   'P 1'
#
loop_
_entity.id
_entity.type
_entity.pdbx_description
1 polymer ?
#
loop_
_entity_poly.entity_id
_entity_poly.type
_entity_poly.pdbx_seq_one_letter_code
_entity_poly.pdbx_strand_id
1 'polypeptide(L)'
;MNSTIVKSLISIIVLNSLVFGATDVYLKLTGQGPQLNVGLLPVNCQYGDEELARKVYAILRYDLNFTRMFNLQESTATFRGLLDLVNWQNSNLDILLVPALEKNRVSTTIIDIASQQIIAEISQPFFRPGDWRRNVHQLSNNLIKKLTGRDGIATSQIVFSNDSGGSKEIYLIDYDGQNLRRLTNNGSINILPRYWPKKQRIIFTTYRYGNPDLYSVKLDGSDFTALSTRQGLNSAAAIDRSGEKILLTISKGQYPNIYLLDPAGNIQRRLTFEPAVDTSPSFAPNGQEFVFISDRWGNPSLYIMDIAGTNIRRLPVNGYCDSPNWSGDGRFIAFSHRPARQNFFQIAVYDLLKNKLFTITDEGNNGNPSFSPDSRFLVFSSNRSGRWQLYILPLTGGSPIRLDIPGNSYSPYWFDCERYD
;
A
#
# COMPACT_ATOMS: atom_id res chain seq x y z
N MET A 1 -58.49 25.15 -59.35
CA MET A 1 -57.51 24.08 -59.67
C MET A 1 -56.50 24.02 -58.54
N ASN A 2 -56.19 22.79 -58.13
CA ASN A 2 -55.31 22.39 -57.03
C ASN A 2 -53.93 23.06 -57.05
N SER A 3 -53.35 23.37 -55.88
CA SER A 3 -52.26 22.56 -55.29
C SER A 3 -51.61 23.25 -54.09
N THR A 4 -51.84 22.65 -52.92
CA THR A 4 -50.91 22.41 -51.79
C THR A 4 -49.43 22.76 -52.00
N ILE A 5 -48.88 23.62 -51.12
CA ILE A 5 -47.54 23.43 -50.53
C ILE A 5 -47.62 23.78 -49.03
N VAL A 6 -47.24 22.79 -48.23
CA VAL A 6 -47.29 22.74 -46.77
C VAL A 6 -46.18 23.62 -46.16
N LYS A 7 -46.55 24.46 -45.18
CA LYS A 7 -45.62 25.19 -44.30
C LYS A 7 -45.12 24.23 -43.22
N SER A 8 -43.83 23.90 -43.22
CA SER A 8 -43.16 23.29 -42.07
C SER A 8 -42.48 24.39 -41.24
N LEU A 9 -43.10 24.77 -40.11
CA LEU A 9 -42.42 25.51 -39.04
C LEU A 9 -41.85 24.47 -38.07
N ILE A 10 -40.52 24.37 -38.01
CA ILE A 10 -39.82 23.58 -36.99
C ILE A 10 -39.79 24.42 -35.71
N SER A 11 -40.60 24.03 -34.73
CA SER A 11 -40.53 24.55 -33.37
C SER A 11 -39.32 23.93 -32.66
N ILE A 12 -38.29 24.73 -32.40
CA ILE A 12 -37.18 24.35 -31.52
C ILE A 12 -37.69 24.45 -30.09
N ILE A 13 -38.05 23.30 -29.51
CA ILE A 13 -38.26 23.17 -28.07
C ILE A 13 -36.87 23.05 -27.43
N VAL A 14 -36.39 24.14 -26.82
CA VAL A 14 -35.22 24.08 -25.93
C VAL A 14 -35.68 23.43 -24.63
N LEU A 15 -35.46 22.12 -24.52
CA LEU A 15 -35.56 21.40 -23.26
C LEU A 15 -34.40 21.88 -22.38
N ASN A 16 -34.68 22.73 -21.40
CA ASN A 16 -33.76 23.00 -20.30
C ASN A 16 -33.63 21.71 -19.47
N SER A 17 -32.62 20.91 -19.77
CA SER A 17 -32.16 19.88 -18.85
C SER A 17 -31.54 20.59 -17.64
N LEU A 18 -32.28 20.61 -16.54
CA LEU A 18 -31.71 20.84 -15.21
C LEU A 18 -30.73 19.70 -14.93
N VAL A 19 -29.48 19.90 -15.30
CA VAL A 19 -28.38 19.08 -14.83
C VAL A 19 -28.20 19.41 -13.35
N PHE A 20 -28.77 18.58 -12.47
CA PHE A 20 -28.31 18.50 -11.09
C PHE A 20 -26.88 17.96 -11.13
N GLY A 21 -25.91 18.86 -11.29
CA GLY A 21 -24.52 18.54 -11.01
C GLY A 21 -24.42 18.26 -9.52
N ALA A 22 -24.27 16.99 -9.15
CA ALA A 22 -23.74 16.64 -7.83
C ALA A 22 -22.35 17.28 -7.76
N THR A 23 -22.26 18.46 -7.14
CA THR A 23 -20.97 19.06 -6.82
C THR A 23 -20.34 18.17 -5.76
N ASP A 24 -19.38 17.34 -6.16
CA ASP A 24 -18.48 16.71 -5.22
C ASP A 24 -17.64 17.80 -4.54
N VAL A 25 -18.11 18.23 -3.38
CA VAL A 25 -17.37 19.13 -2.50
C VAL A 25 -16.26 18.31 -1.87
N TYR A 26 -15.07 18.39 -2.44
CA TYR A 26 -13.86 17.89 -1.82
C TYR A 26 -13.36 18.93 -0.82
N LEU A 27 -13.31 18.59 0.47
CA LEU A 27 -12.54 19.35 1.45
C LEU A 27 -11.05 19.19 1.08
N LYS A 28 -10.53 20.18 0.35
CA LYS A 28 -9.16 20.18 -0.16
C LYS A 28 -8.18 20.42 0.99
N LEU A 29 -7.73 19.34 1.63
CA LEU A 29 -6.65 19.39 2.61
C LEU A 29 -5.30 19.43 1.90
N THR A 30 -4.78 20.64 1.69
CA THR A 30 -3.34 20.85 1.48
C THR A 30 -2.59 20.41 2.74
N GLY A 31 -1.53 19.62 2.57
CA GLY A 31 -0.71 19.17 3.71
C GLY A 31 -0.22 20.37 4.53
N GLN A 32 -0.48 20.32 5.84
CA GLN A 32 -0.42 21.40 6.85
C GLN A 32 -1.69 22.24 7.08
N GLY A 33 -2.87 21.79 6.64
CA GLY A 33 -4.15 22.27 7.20
C GLY A 33 -4.48 21.59 8.54
N PRO A 34 -5.38 22.17 9.37
CA PRO A 34 -5.88 21.50 10.57
C PRO A 34 -6.54 20.17 10.19
N GLN A 35 -6.29 19.12 10.99
CA GLN A 35 -6.99 17.85 10.85
C GLN A 35 -8.49 18.08 11.03
N LEU A 36 -9.31 17.43 10.21
CA LEU A 36 -10.76 17.47 10.35
C LEU A 36 -11.15 16.81 11.67
N ASN A 37 -11.92 17.49 12.51
CA ASN A 37 -12.43 16.94 13.76
C ASN A 37 -13.66 16.09 13.46
N VAL A 38 -13.55 14.79 13.70
CA VAL A 38 -14.57 13.81 13.30
C VAL A 38 -15.10 13.10 14.54
N GLY A 39 -16.39 13.20 14.79
CA GLY A 39 -17.09 12.38 15.77
C GLY A 39 -17.43 11.02 15.19
N LEU A 40 -17.15 9.94 15.91
CA LEU A 40 -17.57 8.58 15.54
C LEU A 40 -18.52 8.02 16.59
N LEU A 41 -19.76 7.74 16.17
CA LEU A 41 -20.77 7.14 17.03
C LEU A 41 -20.69 5.60 17.02
N PRO A 42 -21.26 4.92 18.03
CA PRO A 42 -21.38 3.47 18.03
C PRO A 42 -22.19 2.99 16.81
N VAL A 43 -21.88 1.79 16.34
CA VAL A 43 -22.60 1.17 15.22
C VAL A 43 -24.03 0.85 15.65
N ASN A 44 -25.01 1.46 14.97
CA ASN A 44 -26.41 1.15 15.16
C ASN A 44 -26.74 -0.20 14.50
N CYS A 45 -26.89 -1.26 15.30
CA CYS A 45 -27.18 -2.61 14.81
C CYS A 45 -28.69 -2.89 14.75
N GLN A 46 -29.25 -3.08 13.55
CA GLN A 46 -30.69 -3.23 13.36
C GLN A 46 -31.22 -4.66 13.61
N TYR A 47 -30.35 -5.65 13.80
CA TYR A 47 -30.74 -7.05 14.01
C TYR A 47 -30.14 -7.69 15.27
N GLY A 48 -29.55 -6.88 16.16
CA GLY A 48 -29.17 -7.28 17.52
C GLY A 48 -27.85 -8.06 17.69
N ASP A 49 -26.96 -8.07 16.69
CA ASP A 49 -25.60 -8.65 16.82
C ASP A 49 -24.61 -7.61 17.34
N GLU A 50 -24.69 -7.31 18.64
CA GLU A 50 -23.88 -6.29 19.33
C GLU A 50 -22.39 -6.62 19.37
N GLU A 51 -22.02 -7.90 19.31
CA GLU A 51 -20.61 -8.30 19.22
C GLU A 51 -20.04 -7.91 17.84
N LEU A 52 -20.79 -8.18 16.77
CA LEU A 52 -20.38 -7.77 15.44
C LEU A 52 -20.34 -6.25 15.30
N ALA A 53 -21.34 -5.53 15.83
CA ALA A 53 -21.37 -4.07 15.82
C ALA A 53 -20.09 -3.49 16.46
N ARG A 54 -19.66 -4.05 17.60
CA ARG A 54 -18.39 -3.66 18.24
C ARG A 54 -17.16 -3.98 17.38
N LYS A 55 -17.14 -5.12 16.68
CA LYS A 55 -16.03 -5.46 15.75
C LYS A 55 -15.98 -4.52 14.55
N VAL A 56 -17.12 -4.20 13.95
CA VAL A 56 -17.23 -3.22 12.85
C VAL A 56 -16.76 -1.84 13.31
N TYR A 57 -17.24 -1.39 14.47
CA TYR A 57 -16.81 -0.12 15.07
C TYR A 57 -15.30 -0.08 15.28
N ALA A 58 -14.71 -1.14 15.84
CA ALA A 58 -13.27 -1.22 16.09
C ALA A 58 -12.44 -1.10 14.81
N ILE A 59 -12.89 -1.70 13.70
CA ILE A 59 -12.22 -1.60 12.40
C ILE A 59 -12.33 -0.18 11.84
N LEU A 60 -13.53 0.40 11.80
CA LEU A 60 -13.74 1.78 11.33
C LEU A 60 -12.87 2.77 12.12
N ARG A 61 -12.91 2.65 13.45
CA ARG A 61 -12.08 3.46 14.36
C ARG A 61 -10.60 3.29 14.07
N TYR A 62 -10.12 2.05 13.90
CA TYR A 62 -8.71 1.78 13.63
C TYR A 62 -8.30 2.39 12.30
N ASP A 63 -9.04 2.12 11.23
CA ASP A 63 -8.73 2.60 9.88
C ASP A 63 -8.66 4.13 9.81
N LEU A 64 -9.66 4.82 10.35
CA LEU A 64 -9.71 6.28 10.34
C LEU A 64 -8.55 6.89 11.13
N ASN A 65 -8.24 6.36 12.32
CA ASN A 65 -7.12 6.83 13.14
C ASN A 65 -5.77 6.54 12.48
N PHE A 66 -5.61 5.37 11.87
CA PHE A 66 -4.37 4.96 11.22
C PHE A 66 -3.94 5.97 10.16
N THR A 67 -4.91 6.55 9.42
CA THR A 67 -4.61 7.55 8.40
C THR A 67 -3.95 8.82 8.91
N ARG A 68 -4.13 9.18 10.19
CA ARG A 68 -3.71 10.49 10.75
C ARG A 68 -4.24 11.71 9.99
N MET A 69 -5.33 11.58 9.25
CA MET A 69 -5.99 12.71 8.57
C MET A 69 -7.07 13.39 9.41
N PHE A 70 -7.53 12.69 10.46
CA PHE A 70 -8.65 13.11 11.30
C PHE A 70 -8.20 13.23 12.75
N ASN A 71 -8.79 14.18 13.47
CA ASN A 71 -8.83 14.17 14.93
C ASN A 71 -10.12 13.44 15.35
N LEU A 72 -10.03 12.13 15.58
CA LEU A 72 -11.20 11.30 15.85
C LEU A 72 -11.62 11.40 17.32
N GLN A 73 -12.87 11.75 17.55
CA GLN A 73 -13.49 11.79 18.88
C GLN A 73 -14.58 10.72 18.96
N GLU A 74 -14.39 9.76 19.86
CA GLU A 74 -15.36 8.70 20.09
C GLU A 74 -16.48 9.17 21.00
N SER A 75 -17.68 8.65 20.77
CA SER A 75 -18.85 8.95 21.58
C SER A 75 -19.60 7.68 21.92
N THR A 76 -20.26 7.68 23.07
CA THR A 76 -21.19 6.62 23.50
C THR A 76 -22.65 7.00 23.24
N ALA A 77 -22.89 8.19 22.70
CA ALA A 77 -24.23 8.68 22.41
C ALA A 77 -24.88 7.88 21.28
N THR A 78 -26.19 7.69 21.38
CA THR A 78 -27.01 7.14 20.30
C THR A 78 -27.56 8.28 19.45
N PHE A 79 -27.48 8.15 18.14
CA PHE A 79 -28.16 9.06 17.21
C PHE A 79 -29.60 8.60 16.97
N ARG A 80 -30.57 9.43 17.34
CA ARG A 80 -32.01 9.16 17.14
C ARG A 80 -32.60 9.99 16.00
N GLY A 81 -31.84 10.92 15.43
CA GLY A 81 -32.22 11.71 14.27
C GLY A 81 -31.53 13.07 14.24
N LEU A 82 -31.76 13.85 13.17
CA LEU A 82 -31.12 15.16 12.97
C LEU A 82 -31.43 16.16 14.09
N LEU A 83 -32.55 16.01 14.81
CA LEU A 83 -32.88 16.84 15.96
C LEU A 83 -31.88 16.71 17.11
N ASP A 84 -31.17 15.58 17.23
CA ASP A 84 -30.14 15.38 18.24
C ASP A 84 -28.84 16.15 17.95
N LEU A 85 -28.68 16.71 16.74
CA LEU A 85 -27.48 17.45 16.35
C LEU A 85 -27.29 18.75 17.14
N VAL A 86 -28.35 19.27 17.75
CA VAL A 86 -28.26 20.42 18.69
C VAL A 86 -27.28 20.12 19.83
N ASN A 87 -27.22 18.87 20.29
CA ASN A 87 -26.28 18.45 21.34
C ASN A 87 -24.81 18.53 20.91
N TRP A 88 -24.55 18.60 19.60
CA TRP A 88 -23.23 18.60 19.00
C TRP A 88 -22.83 19.97 18.42
N GLN A 89 -23.73 20.95 18.39
CA GLN A 89 -23.45 22.28 17.83
C GLN A 89 -22.31 23.02 18.55
N ASN A 90 -22.19 22.82 19.85
CA ASN A 90 -21.12 23.42 20.67
C ASN A 90 -19.89 22.51 20.80
N SER A 91 -19.88 21.37 20.10
CA SER A 91 -18.70 20.50 20.05
C SER A 91 -17.68 21.07 19.05
N ASN A 92 -16.39 20.79 19.28
CA ASN A 92 -15.32 21.14 18.33
C ASN A 92 -15.27 20.14 17.15
N LEU A 93 -16.41 19.68 16.66
CA LEU A 93 -16.53 18.70 15.58
C LEU A 93 -16.94 19.39 14.28
N ASP A 94 -16.29 18.99 13.20
CA ASP A 94 -16.67 19.41 11.84
C ASP A 94 -17.68 18.41 11.26
N ILE A 95 -17.43 17.11 11.44
CA ILE A 95 -18.22 16.01 10.89
C ILE A 95 -18.63 15.03 11.99
N LEU A 96 -19.85 14.49 11.87
CA LEU A 96 -20.32 13.35 12.66
C LEU A 96 -20.54 12.14 11.74
N LEU A 97 -19.92 11.01 12.09
CA LEU A 97 -20.09 9.73 11.43
C LEU A 97 -21.06 8.86 12.23
N VAL A 98 -22.14 8.47 11.58
CA VAL A 98 -23.19 7.61 12.16
C VAL A 98 -23.17 6.26 11.44
N PRO A 99 -22.40 5.27 11.94
CA PRO A 99 -22.36 3.96 11.33
C PRO A 99 -23.61 3.14 11.66
N ALA A 100 -24.07 2.36 10.68
CA ALA A 100 -25.21 1.45 10.81
C ALA A 100 -24.86 0.07 10.24
N LEU A 101 -25.43 -0.95 10.86
CA LEU A 101 -25.26 -2.35 10.49
C LEU A 101 -26.63 -3.01 10.28
N GLU A 102 -26.90 -3.35 9.03
CA GLU A 102 -28.07 -4.05 8.54
C GLU A 102 -27.68 -5.49 8.16
N LYS A 103 -28.67 -6.38 7.97
CA LYS A 103 -28.41 -7.80 7.67
C LYS A 103 -27.49 -8.03 6.47
N ASN A 104 -27.61 -7.18 5.45
CA ASN A 104 -26.92 -7.34 4.16
C ASN A 104 -26.01 -6.15 3.81
N ARG A 105 -25.85 -5.18 4.71
CA ARG A 105 -25.20 -3.89 4.41
C ARG A 105 -24.58 -3.29 5.67
N VAL A 106 -23.39 -2.71 5.51
CA VAL A 106 -22.79 -1.79 6.49
C VAL A 106 -22.74 -0.42 5.85
N SER A 107 -23.14 0.61 6.58
CA SER A 107 -23.14 1.99 6.09
C SER A 107 -22.63 2.96 7.13
N THR A 108 -22.29 4.16 6.69
CA THR A 108 -21.98 5.28 7.56
C THR A 108 -22.53 6.55 6.93
N THR A 109 -23.45 7.19 7.64
CA THR A 109 -23.98 8.50 7.29
C THR A 109 -22.99 9.56 7.75
N ILE A 110 -22.68 10.48 6.85
CA ILE A 110 -21.79 11.62 7.07
C ILE A 110 -22.66 12.85 7.28
N ILE A 111 -22.54 13.49 8.44
CA ILE A 111 -23.30 14.68 8.80
C ILE A 111 -22.34 15.84 9.01
N ASP A 112 -22.61 16.97 8.37
CA ASP A 112 -21.92 18.23 8.63
C ASP A 112 -22.53 18.91 9.86
N ILE A 113 -21.72 19.21 10.87
CA ILE A 113 -22.21 19.79 12.13
C ILE A 113 -22.65 21.24 11.93
N ALA A 114 -21.94 22.00 11.07
CA ALA A 114 -22.21 23.41 10.85
C ALA A 114 -23.55 23.65 10.13
N SER A 115 -23.81 22.94 9.03
CA SER A 115 -25.07 23.03 8.28
C SER A 115 -26.19 22.15 8.83
N GLN A 116 -25.86 21.19 9.70
CA GLN A 116 -26.78 20.16 10.21
C GLN A 116 -27.41 19.29 9.11
N GLN A 117 -26.70 19.11 8.00
CA GLN A 117 -27.17 18.35 6.86
C GLN A 117 -26.42 17.03 6.71
N ILE A 118 -27.12 16.02 6.18
CA ILE A 118 -26.51 14.80 5.71
C ILE A 118 -25.78 15.12 4.41
N ILE A 119 -24.46 14.96 4.40
CA ILE A 119 -23.64 15.15 3.20
C ILE A 119 -23.77 13.94 2.27
N ALA A 120 -23.70 12.74 2.84
CA ALA A 120 -23.75 11.49 2.11
C ALA A 120 -24.00 10.30 3.05
N GLU A 121 -24.44 9.19 2.47
CA GLU A 121 -24.37 7.87 3.09
C GLU A 121 -23.45 7.00 2.23
N ILE A 122 -22.39 6.48 2.83
CA ILE A 122 -21.52 5.50 2.17
C ILE A 122 -21.92 4.12 2.67
N SER A 123 -22.07 3.15 1.77
CA SER A 123 -22.41 1.78 2.14
C SER A 123 -21.61 0.76 1.38
N GLN A 124 -21.48 -0.43 1.98
CA GLN A 124 -20.86 -1.60 1.39
C GLN A 124 -21.72 -2.84 1.65
N PRO A 125 -21.73 -3.83 0.72
CA PRO A 125 -22.38 -5.10 0.96
C PRO A 125 -21.81 -5.77 2.22
N PHE A 126 -22.65 -6.50 2.94
CA PHE A 126 -22.24 -7.17 4.17
C PHE A 126 -22.94 -8.52 4.27
N PHE A 127 -22.23 -9.61 4.01
CA PHE A 127 -22.82 -10.96 4.00
C PHE A 127 -22.00 -11.93 4.87
N ARG A 128 -22.70 -12.89 5.48
CA ARG A 128 -22.11 -14.03 6.20
C ARG A 128 -22.59 -15.36 5.60
N PRO A 129 -21.72 -16.37 5.44
CA PRO A 129 -20.27 -16.31 5.58
C PRO A 129 -19.67 -15.57 4.36
N GLY A 130 -18.99 -14.45 4.59
CA GLY A 130 -18.43 -13.60 3.54
C GLY A 130 -17.33 -12.71 4.10
N ASP A 131 -16.58 -12.04 3.23
CA ASP A 131 -15.43 -11.18 3.59
C ASP A 131 -15.90 -9.82 4.13
N TRP A 132 -16.75 -9.86 5.16
CA TRP A 132 -17.37 -8.69 5.77
C TRP A 132 -16.33 -7.69 6.30
N ARG A 133 -15.19 -8.19 6.77
CA ARG A 133 -14.09 -7.38 7.28
C ARG A 133 -13.47 -6.53 6.17
N ARG A 134 -13.18 -7.13 5.01
CA ARG A 134 -12.73 -6.38 3.84
C ARG A 134 -13.76 -5.33 3.39
N ASN A 135 -15.05 -5.64 3.47
CA ASN A 135 -16.09 -4.65 3.14
C ASN A 135 -16.14 -3.49 4.13
N VAL A 136 -15.85 -3.70 5.41
CA VAL A 136 -15.69 -2.60 6.38
C VAL A 136 -14.45 -1.76 6.07
N HIS A 137 -13.32 -2.37 5.69
CA HIS A 137 -12.16 -1.63 5.21
C HIS A 137 -12.46 -0.82 3.95
N GLN A 138 -13.25 -1.37 3.02
CA GLN A 138 -13.67 -0.65 1.82
C GLN A 138 -14.61 0.51 2.14
N LEU A 139 -15.49 0.35 3.15
CA LEU A 139 -16.28 1.44 3.69
C LEU A 139 -15.36 2.54 4.24
N SER A 140 -14.33 2.20 5.02
CA SER A 140 -13.33 3.17 5.50
C SER A 140 -12.64 3.92 4.36
N ASN A 141 -12.16 3.20 3.33
CA ASN A 141 -11.54 3.81 2.15
C ASN A 141 -12.45 4.83 1.46
N ASN A 142 -13.72 4.47 1.26
CA ASN A 142 -14.70 5.33 0.62
C ASN A 142 -15.05 6.55 1.48
N LEU A 143 -15.11 6.40 2.80
CA LEU A 143 -15.25 7.52 3.75
C LEU A 143 -14.05 8.47 3.66
N ILE A 144 -12.83 7.94 3.68
CA ILE A 144 -11.59 8.75 3.57
C ILE A 144 -11.60 9.51 2.24
N LYS A 145 -11.95 8.85 1.14
CA LYS A 145 -12.02 9.47 -0.19
C LYS A 145 -13.08 10.58 -0.25
N LYS A 146 -14.26 10.36 0.32
CA LYS A 146 -15.31 11.39 0.36
C LYS A 146 -14.91 12.60 1.21
N LEU A 147 -14.29 12.37 2.36
CA LEU A 147 -13.94 13.44 3.30
C LEU A 147 -12.67 14.21 2.90
N THR A 148 -11.74 13.60 2.18
CA THR A 148 -10.39 14.18 1.96
C THR A 148 -9.98 14.27 0.49
N GLY A 149 -10.73 13.61 -0.41
CA GLY A 149 -10.36 13.44 -1.82
C GLY A 149 -9.19 12.49 -2.06
N ARG A 150 -8.66 11.81 -1.03
CA ARG A 150 -7.51 10.90 -1.12
C ARG A 150 -7.94 9.45 -0.96
N ASP A 151 -7.30 8.54 -1.69
CA ASP A 151 -7.57 7.11 -1.54
C ASP A 151 -7.03 6.58 -0.20
N GLY A 152 -7.86 5.80 0.51
CA GLY A 152 -7.46 5.05 1.70
C GLY A 152 -6.63 3.81 1.36
N ILE A 153 -6.03 3.20 2.38
CA ILE A 153 -5.19 1.99 2.26
C ILE A 153 -5.74 0.81 3.07
N ALA A 154 -6.97 0.88 3.55
CA ALA A 154 -7.49 -0.09 4.52
C ALA A 154 -7.66 -1.51 3.93
N THR A 155 -7.82 -1.63 2.61
CA THR A 155 -7.90 -2.90 1.88
C THR A 155 -6.53 -3.43 1.42
N SER A 156 -5.46 -2.67 1.67
CA SER A 156 -4.11 -3.06 1.27
C SER A 156 -3.57 -4.21 2.14
N GLN A 157 -2.54 -4.89 1.63
CA GLN A 157 -1.98 -6.10 2.22
C GLN A 157 -0.46 -6.05 2.26
N ILE A 158 0.13 -6.85 3.14
CA ILE A 158 1.58 -6.97 3.28
C ILE A 158 1.96 -8.43 3.08
N VAL A 159 2.81 -8.69 2.10
CA VAL A 159 3.43 -9.99 1.85
C VAL A 159 4.86 -10.00 2.41
N PHE A 160 5.28 -11.08 3.03
CA PHE A 160 6.56 -11.15 3.72
C PHE A 160 7.02 -12.61 3.88
N SER A 161 8.28 -12.78 4.26
CA SER A 161 8.82 -14.09 4.62
C SER A 161 8.74 -14.31 6.12
N ASN A 162 8.32 -15.50 6.56
CA ASN A 162 8.17 -15.81 7.97
C ASN A 162 8.54 -17.26 8.30
N ASP A 163 9.12 -17.48 9.49
CA ASP A 163 9.62 -18.78 9.94
C ASP A 163 8.86 -19.41 11.12
N SER A 164 7.62 -18.96 11.40
CA SER A 164 6.76 -19.54 12.45
C SER A 164 6.51 -21.05 12.28
N GLY A 165 6.51 -21.54 11.05
CA GLY A 165 6.37 -22.97 10.71
C GLY A 165 7.69 -23.75 10.65
N GLY A 166 8.81 -23.19 11.12
CA GLY A 166 10.13 -23.84 11.16
C GLY A 166 11.02 -23.60 9.92
N SER A 167 10.47 -23.09 8.82
CA SER A 167 11.22 -22.70 7.61
C SER A 167 10.70 -21.38 7.07
N LYS A 168 11.53 -20.62 6.32
CA LYS A 168 11.13 -19.31 5.78
C LYS A 168 10.17 -19.49 4.61
N GLU A 169 8.93 -19.12 4.82
CA GLU A 169 7.85 -19.28 3.84
C GLU A 169 7.19 -17.93 3.58
N ILE A 170 6.44 -17.83 2.49
CA ILE A 170 5.73 -16.60 2.14
C ILE A 170 4.40 -16.55 2.87
N TYR A 171 4.17 -15.46 3.59
CA TYR A 171 2.92 -15.16 4.29
C TYR A 171 2.33 -13.85 3.80
N LEU A 172 1.03 -13.70 4.02
CA LEU A 172 0.22 -12.55 3.67
C LEU A 172 -0.63 -12.15 4.87
N ILE A 173 -0.73 -10.85 5.13
CA ILE A 173 -1.62 -10.24 6.13
C ILE A 173 -2.34 -9.05 5.50
N ASP A 174 -3.44 -8.63 6.10
CA ASP A 174 -3.98 -7.30 5.87
C ASP A 174 -3.06 -6.24 6.48
N TYR A 175 -3.19 -4.98 6.05
CA TYR A 175 -2.28 -3.91 6.45
C TYR A 175 -2.18 -3.70 7.98
N ASP A 176 -3.23 -4.05 8.72
CA ASP A 176 -3.34 -3.91 10.17
C ASP A 176 -2.90 -5.17 10.94
N GLY A 177 -2.30 -6.14 10.26
CA GLY A 177 -1.73 -7.35 10.87
C GLY A 177 -2.70 -8.52 11.02
N GLN A 178 -3.96 -8.35 10.63
CA GLN A 178 -4.95 -9.43 10.70
C GLN A 178 -4.91 -10.36 9.47
N ASN A 179 -5.73 -11.41 9.50
CA ASN A 179 -5.89 -12.36 8.40
C ASN A 179 -4.59 -13.00 7.90
N LEU A 180 -3.73 -13.41 8.85
CA LEU A 180 -2.47 -14.11 8.57
C LEU A 180 -2.71 -15.40 7.80
N ARG A 181 -2.15 -15.47 6.58
CA ARG A 181 -2.24 -16.63 5.68
C ARG A 181 -0.85 -17.03 5.20
N ARG A 182 -0.58 -18.34 5.20
CA ARG A 182 0.63 -18.93 4.62
C ARG A 182 0.38 -19.27 3.15
N LEU A 183 1.16 -18.70 2.24
CA LEU A 183 1.03 -18.91 0.79
C LEU A 183 1.92 -20.05 0.27
N THR A 184 3.05 -20.33 0.95
CA THR A 184 3.95 -21.43 0.57
C THR A 184 4.17 -22.38 1.75
N ASN A 185 4.25 -23.69 1.48
CA ASN A 185 4.52 -24.71 2.48
C ASN A 185 5.38 -25.83 1.90
N ASN A 186 6.61 -25.49 1.51
CA ASN A 186 7.53 -26.40 0.85
C ASN A 186 8.76 -26.77 1.69
N GLY A 187 8.87 -26.25 2.92
CA GLY A 187 9.95 -26.59 3.85
C GLY A 187 11.33 -26.07 3.43
N SER A 188 11.38 -25.08 2.54
CA SER A 188 12.62 -24.45 2.07
C SER A 188 12.68 -22.97 2.46
N ILE A 189 13.68 -22.26 1.93
CA ILE A 189 13.86 -20.82 2.12
C ILE A 189 13.16 -20.10 0.96
N ASN A 190 12.14 -19.30 1.30
CA ASN A 190 11.39 -18.46 0.37
C ASN A 190 11.47 -17.01 0.85
N ILE A 191 12.06 -16.13 0.04
CA ILE A 191 12.45 -14.77 0.42
C ILE A 191 12.13 -13.72 -0.64
N LEU A 192 12.16 -12.45 -0.20
CA LEU A 192 12.02 -11.26 -1.06
C LEU A 192 10.72 -11.26 -1.91
N PRO A 193 9.54 -11.47 -1.31
CA PRO A 193 8.30 -11.48 -2.06
C PRO A 193 7.97 -10.10 -2.65
N ARG A 194 7.31 -10.09 -3.82
CA ARG A 194 6.72 -8.92 -4.48
C ARG A 194 5.37 -9.27 -5.07
N TYR A 195 4.44 -8.32 -5.04
CA TYR A 195 3.16 -8.48 -5.72
C TYR A 195 3.30 -8.18 -7.21
N TRP A 196 2.68 -9.02 -8.04
CA TRP A 196 2.57 -8.90 -9.47
C TRP A 196 1.15 -8.48 -9.87
N PRO A 197 0.91 -7.21 -10.21
CA PRO A 197 -0.44 -6.69 -10.44
C PRO A 197 -1.17 -7.39 -11.58
N LYS A 198 -0.57 -7.40 -12.78
CA LYS A 198 -1.18 -7.95 -14.00
C LYS A 198 -1.66 -9.40 -13.87
N LYS A 199 -0.94 -10.23 -13.10
CA LYS A 199 -1.31 -11.65 -12.92
C LYS A 199 -1.98 -11.93 -11.57
N GLN A 200 -2.06 -10.95 -10.66
CA GLN A 200 -2.52 -11.09 -9.28
C GLN A 200 -1.80 -12.22 -8.51
N ARG A 201 -0.47 -12.19 -8.53
CA ARG A 201 0.40 -13.24 -7.94
C ARG A 201 1.45 -12.63 -7.04
N ILE A 202 2.08 -13.47 -6.21
CA ILE A 202 3.32 -13.12 -5.53
C ILE A 202 4.47 -13.78 -6.27
N ILE A 203 5.50 -13.00 -6.62
CA ILE A 203 6.80 -13.53 -7.06
C ILE A 203 7.79 -13.48 -5.90
N PHE A 204 8.69 -14.46 -5.82
CA PHE A 204 9.67 -14.56 -4.74
C PHE A 204 10.84 -15.45 -5.16
N THR A 205 11.95 -15.35 -4.42
CA THR A 205 13.09 -16.25 -4.58
C THR A 205 12.92 -17.47 -3.69
N THR A 206 13.11 -18.67 -4.24
CA THR A 206 13.06 -19.93 -3.49
C THR A 206 14.35 -20.72 -3.65
N TYR A 207 14.79 -21.38 -2.59
CA TYR A 207 15.95 -22.29 -2.58
C TYR A 207 15.53 -23.77 -2.64
N ARG A 208 14.25 -24.04 -2.94
CA ARG A 208 13.65 -25.39 -2.88
C ARG A 208 14.42 -26.44 -3.67
N TYR A 209 15.01 -26.05 -4.79
CA TYR A 209 15.70 -26.96 -5.71
C TYR A 209 17.23 -26.82 -5.66
N GLY A 210 17.77 -26.26 -4.58
CA GLY A 210 19.21 -26.06 -4.36
C GLY A 210 19.78 -24.83 -5.07
N ASN A 211 19.17 -24.36 -6.16
CA ASN A 211 19.46 -23.07 -6.77
C ASN A 211 18.47 -22.00 -6.27
N PRO A 212 18.91 -20.76 -5.98
CA PRO A 212 18.02 -19.63 -5.77
C PRO A 212 17.31 -19.22 -7.08
N ASP A 213 16.06 -19.65 -7.20
CA ASP A 213 15.23 -19.48 -8.38
C ASP A 213 14.09 -18.48 -8.15
N LEU A 214 13.65 -17.81 -9.21
CA LEU A 214 12.48 -16.95 -9.17
C LEU A 214 11.23 -17.77 -9.48
N TYR A 215 10.29 -17.79 -8.54
CA TYR A 215 9.00 -18.48 -8.67
C TYR A 215 7.84 -17.51 -8.42
N SER A 216 6.63 -17.95 -8.75
CA SER A 216 5.39 -17.25 -8.44
C SER A 216 4.33 -18.19 -7.88
N VAL A 217 3.42 -17.62 -7.08
CA VAL A 217 2.26 -18.33 -6.51
C VAL A 217 1.03 -17.41 -6.54
N LYS A 218 -0.17 -17.97 -6.67
CA LYS A 218 -1.42 -17.21 -6.53
C LYS A 218 -1.64 -16.78 -5.08
N LEU A 219 -2.52 -15.79 -4.87
CA LEU A 219 -2.87 -15.30 -3.54
C LEU A 219 -3.61 -16.33 -2.65
N ASP A 220 -4.12 -17.41 -3.24
CA ASP A 220 -4.70 -18.55 -2.54
C ASP A 220 -3.66 -19.65 -2.21
N GLY A 221 -2.38 -19.44 -2.58
CA GLY A 221 -1.30 -20.41 -2.39
C GLY A 221 -1.20 -21.48 -3.48
N SER A 222 -2.11 -21.49 -4.46
CA SER A 222 -2.10 -22.45 -5.56
C SER A 222 -1.20 -22.02 -6.71
N ASP A 223 -1.02 -22.94 -7.68
CA ASP A 223 -0.31 -22.70 -8.94
C ASP A 223 1.12 -22.18 -8.71
N PHE A 224 1.98 -22.99 -8.09
CA PHE A 224 3.39 -22.67 -7.87
C PHE A 224 4.18 -22.86 -9.18
N THR A 225 4.65 -21.77 -9.79
CA THR A 225 5.24 -21.77 -11.15
C THR A 225 6.61 -21.11 -11.18
N ALA A 226 7.56 -21.73 -11.89
CA ALA A 226 8.88 -21.14 -12.14
C ALA A 226 8.80 -19.96 -13.12
N LEU A 227 9.60 -18.91 -12.88
CA LEU A 227 9.78 -17.78 -13.80
C LEU A 227 11.24 -17.67 -14.29
N SER A 228 12.23 -17.97 -13.43
CA SER A 228 13.64 -18.00 -13.83
C SER A 228 14.41 -19.01 -12.98
N THR A 229 15.00 -20.01 -13.63
CA THR A 229 15.79 -21.09 -13.01
C THR A 229 17.22 -21.14 -13.54
N ARG A 230 17.75 -19.98 -13.93
CA ARG A 230 19.06 -19.87 -14.57
C ARG A 230 20.16 -20.16 -13.55
N GLN A 231 21.29 -20.71 -13.99
CA GLN A 231 22.42 -20.96 -13.11
C GLN A 231 22.84 -19.68 -12.37
N GLY A 232 23.05 -19.79 -11.05
CA GLY A 232 23.39 -18.69 -10.17
C GLY A 232 22.18 -18.10 -9.47
N LEU A 233 22.40 -16.97 -8.80
CA LEU A 233 21.38 -16.18 -8.11
C LEU A 233 20.30 -15.69 -9.09
N ASN A 234 19.01 -15.91 -8.79
CA ASN A 234 17.87 -15.27 -9.43
C ASN A 234 17.03 -14.59 -8.34
N SER A 235 17.34 -13.35 -7.98
CA SER A 235 16.74 -12.75 -6.79
C SER A 235 16.47 -11.25 -6.83
N ALA A 236 15.81 -10.79 -5.76
CA ALA A 236 15.45 -9.39 -5.54
C ALA A 236 14.69 -8.79 -6.73
N ALA A 237 13.64 -9.48 -7.15
CA ALA A 237 12.85 -9.02 -8.27
C ALA A 237 12.15 -7.69 -7.96
N ALA A 238 11.91 -6.90 -8.99
CA ALA A 238 10.98 -5.77 -8.96
C ALA A 238 10.07 -5.85 -10.18
N ILE A 239 8.82 -5.43 -10.00
CA ILE A 239 7.80 -5.44 -11.06
C ILE A 239 7.33 -4.01 -11.25
N ASP A 240 7.19 -3.58 -12.51
CA ASP A 240 6.62 -2.27 -12.80
C ASP A 240 5.10 -2.24 -12.52
N ARG A 241 4.53 -1.03 -12.46
CA ARG A 241 3.10 -0.87 -12.14
C ARG A 241 2.17 -1.60 -13.09
N SER A 242 2.52 -1.64 -14.38
CA SER A 242 1.77 -2.39 -15.38
C SER A 242 1.86 -3.91 -15.22
N GLY A 243 2.82 -4.43 -14.47
CA GLY A 243 3.07 -5.86 -14.39
C GLY A 243 3.65 -6.48 -15.66
N GLU A 244 4.20 -5.67 -16.56
CA GLU A 244 4.74 -6.09 -17.86
C GLU A 244 6.26 -6.24 -17.83
N LYS A 245 6.94 -5.56 -16.91
CA LYS A 245 8.39 -5.55 -16.81
C LYS A 245 8.84 -6.09 -15.47
N ILE A 246 9.79 -7.01 -15.51
CA ILE A 246 10.40 -7.58 -14.31
C ILE A 246 11.89 -7.28 -14.33
N LEU A 247 12.40 -6.57 -13.33
CA LEU A 247 13.83 -6.47 -13.08
C LEU A 247 14.24 -7.61 -12.18
N LEU A 248 15.37 -8.25 -12.50
CA LEU A 248 15.88 -9.39 -11.74
C LEU A 248 17.40 -9.28 -11.59
N THR A 249 17.90 -9.54 -10.39
CA THR A 249 19.33 -9.73 -10.15
C THR A 249 19.70 -11.14 -10.59
N ILE A 250 20.60 -11.28 -11.56
CA ILE A 250 21.12 -12.57 -12.01
C ILE A 250 22.64 -12.62 -11.87
N SER A 251 23.18 -13.62 -11.16
CA SER A 251 24.62 -13.87 -11.11
C SER A 251 25.05 -14.86 -12.20
N LYS A 252 25.01 -14.40 -13.45
CA LYS A 252 25.54 -15.15 -14.60
C LYS A 252 26.98 -14.73 -14.85
N GLY A 253 27.95 -15.51 -14.36
CA GLY A 253 29.38 -15.22 -14.47
C GLY A 253 29.99 -14.78 -13.13
N GLN A 254 30.94 -13.85 -13.17
CA GLN A 254 31.72 -13.45 -11.99
C GLN A 254 30.98 -12.49 -11.04
N TYR A 255 30.09 -11.64 -11.57
CA TYR A 255 29.38 -10.61 -10.80
C TYR A 255 27.86 -10.66 -11.03
N PRO A 256 27.02 -10.42 -9.99
CA PRO A 256 25.59 -10.20 -10.15
C PRO A 256 25.30 -8.93 -10.95
N ASN A 257 24.40 -9.03 -11.93
CA ASN A 257 23.94 -7.89 -12.71
C ASN A 257 22.41 -7.83 -12.78
N ILE A 258 21.88 -6.70 -13.25
CA ILE A 258 20.45 -6.48 -13.38
C ILE A 258 20.00 -6.80 -14.80
N TYR A 259 18.93 -7.58 -14.90
CA TYR A 259 18.33 -8.00 -16.16
C TYR A 259 16.86 -7.58 -16.19
N LEU A 260 16.41 -7.18 -17.38
CA LEU A 260 15.00 -6.95 -17.70
C LEU A 260 14.42 -8.22 -18.30
N LEU A 261 13.35 -8.71 -17.70
CA LEU A 261 12.57 -9.85 -18.13
C LEU A 261 11.16 -9.43 -18.54
N ASP A 262 10.57 -10.21 -19.44
CA ASP A 262 9.16 -10.14 -19.78
C ASP A 262 8.29 -10.97 -18.80
N PRO A 263 6.94 -10.90 -18.91
CA PRO A 263 6.02 -11.68 -18.09
C PRO A 263 6.09 -13.21 -18.26
N ALA A 264 6.81 -13.70 -19.26
CA ALA A 264 7.06 -15.13 -19.46
C ALA A 264 8.41 -15.57 -18.85
N GLY A 265 9.20 -14.64 -18.32
CA GLY A 265 10.50 -14.90 -17.72
C GLY A 265 11.66 -14.90 -18.72
N ASN A 266 11.43 -14.52 -19.98
CA ASN A 266 12.51 -14.39 -20.96
C ASN A 266 13.32 -13.13 -20.69
N ILE A 267 14.64 -13.22 -20.82
CA ILE A 267 15.52 -12.05 -20.72
C ILE A 267 15.33 -11.22 -21.99
N GLN A 268 14.80 -10.02 -21.81
CA GLN A 268 14.68 -9.03 -22.87
C GLN A 268 15.99 -8.25 -23.02
N ARG A 269 16.66 -7.93 -21.90
CA ARG A 269 17.90 -7.14 -21.89
C ARG A 269 18.72 -7.35 -20.62
N ARG A 270 20.05 -7.33 -20.72
CA ARG A 270 20.95 -7.09 -19.58
C ARG A 270 21.16 -5.58 -19.44
N LEU A 271 20.95 -5.02 -18.26
CA LEU A 271 20.98 -3.57 -18.02
C LEU A 271 22.31 -3.08 -17.46
N THR A 272 23.03 -3.92 -16.71
CA THR A 272 24.32 -3.55 -16.13
C THR A 272 25.44 -4.51 -16.57
N PHE A 273 26.63 -3.95 -16.79
CA PHE A 273 27.76 -4.64 -17.44
C PHE A 273 29.09 -4.52 -16.71
N GLU A 274 29.16 -3.62 -15.72
CA GLU A 274 30.40 -3.33 -14.99
C GLU A 274 30.86 -4.54 -14.14
N PRO A 275 32.17 -4.65 -13.85
CA PRO A 275 32.72 -5.64 -12.93
C PRO A 275 32.41 -5.26 -11.47
N ALA A 276 31.12 -5.22 -11.15
CA ALA A 276 30.56 -4.79 -9.88
C ALA A 276 29.34 -5.64 -9.53
N VAL A 277 29.02 -5.72 -8.24
CA VAL A 277 27.80 -6.35 -7.74
C VAL A 277 26.66 -5.35 -7.88
N ASP A 278 25.79 -5.56 -8.87
CA ASP A 278 24.55 -4.77 -9.04
C ASP A 278 23.32 -5.58 -8.63
N THR A 279 22.56 -5.11 -7.64
CA THR A 279 21.47 -5.88 -7.00
C THR A 279 20.29 -5.01 -6.56
N SER A 280 19.24 -5.68 -6.06
CA SER A 280 18.09 -5.07 -5.38
C SER A 280 17.43 -3.91 -6.14
N PRO A 281 17.04 -4.11 -7.42
CA PRO A 281 16.34 -3.09 -8.18
C PRO A 281 14.97 -2.73 -7.56
N SER A 282 14.52 -1.50 -7.78
CA SER A 282 13.16 -1.04 -7.53
C SER A 282 12.75 -0.03 -8.60
N PHE A 283 11.61 -0.27 -9.24
CA PHE A 283 11.09 0.60 -10.30
C PHE A 283 10.67 1.96 -9.78
N ALA A 284 10.96 3.00 -10.54
CA ALA A 284 10.25 4.27 -10.43
C ALA A 284 8.78 4.08 -10.87
N PRO A 285 7.83 4.86 -10.32
CA PRO A 285 6.42 4.76 -10.68
C PRO A 285 6.09 5.09 -12.13
N ASN A 286 6.99 5.78 -12.84
CA ASN A 286 6.88 6.06 -14.27
C ASN A 286 7.19 4.83 -15.15
N GLY A 287 7.78 3.76 -14.58
CA GLY A 287 8.19 2.56 -15.31
C GLY A 287 9.32 2.75 -16.33
N GLN A 288 9.97 3.92 -16.33
CA GLN A 288 11.06 4.30 -17.24
C GLN A 288 12.43 4.30 -16.56
N GLU A 289 12.46 4.47 -15.24
CA GLU A 289 13.68 4.43 -14.44
C GLU A 289 13.58 3.36 -13.34
N PHE A 290 14.72 3.01 -12.76
CA PHE A 290 14.77 2.21 -11.55
C PHE A 290 15.99 2.58 -10.70
N VAL A 291 15.83 2.43 -9.39
CA VAL A 291 16.93 2.52 -8.43
C VAL A 291 17.48 1.12 -8.17
N PHE A 292 18.77 1.01 -7.93
CA PHE A 292 19.44 -0.23 -7.59
C PHE A 292 20.69 0.01 -6.74
N ILE A 293 21.25 -1.08 -6.23
CA ILE A 293 22.48 -1.06 -5.44
C ILE A 293 23.66 -1.45 -6.31
N SER A 294 24.75 -0.70 -6.21
CA SER A 294 26.01 -1.06 -6.86
C SER A 294 27.21 -0.75 -5.96
N ASP A 295 28.20 -1.65 -5.97
CA ASP A 295 29.48 -1.49 -5.27
C ASP A 295 30.64 -1.04 -6.18
N ARG A 296 30.34 -0.63 -7.43
CA ARG A 296 31.33 -0.24 -8.45
C ARG A 296 32.35 0.84 -8.01
N TRP A 297 32.07 1.57 -6.94
CA TRP A 297 32.95 2.58 -6.34
C TRP A 297 33.27 2.25 -4.86
N GLY A 298 33.40 0.96 -4.55
CA GLY A 298 33.81 0.43 -3.25
C GLY A 298 32.64 0.00 -2.36
N ASN A 299 31.88 0.95 -1.82
CA ASN A 299 30.76 0.65 -0.92
C ASN A 299 29.42 0.54 -1.66
N PRO A 300 28.57 -0.45 -1.34
CA PRO A 300 27.20 -0.55 -1.85
C PRO A 300 26.44 0.77 -1.69
N SER A 301 26.10 1.39 -2.81
CA SER A 301 25.48 2.71 -2.88
C SER A 301 24.27 2.68 -3.82
N LEU A 302 23.41 3.69 -3.70
CA LEU A 302 22.23 3.84 -4.56
C LEU A 302 22.60 4.45 -5.91
N TYR A 303 22.13 3.82 -6.98
CA TYR A 303 22.20 4.32 -8.35
C TYR A 303 20.81 4.32 -8.95
N ILE A 304 20.56 5.28 -9.85
CA ILE A 304 19.36 5.29 -10.69
C ILE A 304 19.82 5.24 -12.14
N MET A 305 19.09 4.50 -12.97
CA MET A 305 19.28 4.49 -14.41
C MET A 305 17.96 4.27 -15.15
N ASP A 306 17.97 4.54 -16.46
CA ASP A 306 16.83 4.28 -17.32
C ASP A 306 16.70 2.78 -17.61
N ILE A 307 15.47 2.34 -17.87
CA ILE A 307 15.15 0.99 -18.35
C ILE A 307 15.74 0.72 -19.74
N ALA A 308 16.11 1.77 -20.47
CA ALA A 308 16.84 1.68 -21.73
C ALA A 308 18.32 1.28 -21.54
N GLY A 309 18.87 1.35 -20.33
CA GLY A 309 20.29 1.08 -20.07
C GLY A 309 21.17 2.34 -20.00
N THR A 310 20.57 3.53 -20.01
CA THR A 310 21.24 4.84 -20.10
C THR A 310 21.10 5.66 -18.82
N ASN A 311 21.72 6.85 -18.79
CA ASN A 311 21.55 7.87 -17.74
C ASN A 311 21.79 7.38 -16.30
N ILE A 312 22.80 6.50 -16.15
CA ILE A 312 23.20 6.04 -14.85
C ILE A 312 23.78 7.17 -14.00
N ARG A 313 23.28 7.31 -12.77
CA ARG A 313 23.75 8.32 -11.80
C ARG A 313 23.74 7.76 -10.38
N ARG A 314 24.74 8.14 -9.60
CA ARG A 314 24.83 7.82 -8.16
C ARG A 314 24.04 8.85 -7.35
N LEU A 315 23.27 8.41 -6.36
CA LEU A 315 22.72 9.32 -5.37
C LEU A 315 23.80 9.69 -4.33
N PRO A 316 23.85 10.95 -3.85
CA PRO A 316 24.88 11.43 -2.93
C PRO A 316 24.62 10.97 -1.49
N VAL A 317 24.58 9.65 -1.30
CA VAL A 317 24.40 8.99 0.00
C VAL A 317 25.69 8.29 0.39
N ASN A 318 26.22 8.64 1.56
CA ASN A 318 27.42 8.03 2.11
C ASN A 318 27.07 6.85 3.02
N GLY A 319 27.96 5.87 3.10
CA GLY A 319 27.74 4.64 3.88
C GLY A 319 27.17 3.51 3.02
N TYR A 320 26.86 2.40 3.69
CA TYR A 320 26.36 1.20 3.02
C TYR A 320 24.85 1.32 2.82
N CYS A 321 24.38 1.13 1.59
CA CYS A 321 22.97 1.13 1.22
C CYS A 321 22.55 -0.26 0.74
N ASP A 322 21.32 -0.66 1.04
CA ASP A 322 20.72 -1.89 0.51
C ASP A 322 19.19 -1.83 0.48
N SER A 323 18.57 -2.73 -0.28
CA SER A 323 17.12 -2.94 -0.33
C SER A 323 16.31 -1.66 -0.58
N PRO A 324 16.57 -0.91 -1.66
CA PRO A 324 15.81 0.29 -1.95
C PRO A 324 14.38 -0.04 -2.36
N ASN A 325 13.46 0.86 -2.03
CA ASN A 325 12.07 0.84 -2.45
C ASN A 325 11.68 2.27 -2.85
N TRP A 326 11.31 2.45 -4.12
CA TRP A 326 10.83 3.73 -4.63
C TRP A 326 9.36 3.92 -4.27
N SER A 327 9.00 5.09 -3.75
CA SER A 327 7.63 5.44 -3.42
C SER A 327 6.74 5.50 -4.66
N GLY A 328 5.45 5.22 -4.46
CA GLY A 328 4.47 5.29 -5.54
C GLY A 328 4.25 6.71 -6.08
N ASP A 329 4.43 7.74 -5.27
CA ASP A 329 4.39 9.13 -5.76
C ASP A 329 5.67 9.57 -6.50
N GLY A 330 6.72 8.74 -6.48
CA GLY A 330 7.98 8.95 -7.22
C GLY A 330 8.95 9.88 -6.53
N ARG A 331 8.56 10.47 -5.40
CA ARG A 331 9.34 11.49 -4.71
C ARG A 331 10.43 10.91 -3.81
N PHE A 332 10.19 9.73 -3.24
CA PHE A 332 11.02 9.18 -2.18
C PHE A 332 11.62 7.84 -2.55
N ILE A 333 12.81 7.56 -2.03
CA ILE A 333 13.41 6.23 -2.04
C ILE A 333 13.74 5.87 -0.60
N ALA A 334 13.09 4.84 -0.05
CA ALA A 334 13.42 4.27 1.25
C ALA A 334 14.42 3.13 1.08
N PHE A 335 15.35 2.96 2.00
CA PHE A 335 16.38 1.92 1.91
C PHE A 335 16.96 1.57 3.29
N SER A 336 17.54 0.38 3.38
CA SER A 336 18.38 -0.02 4.52
C SER A 336 19.70 0.75 4.42
N HIS A 337 20.05 1.50 5.46
CA HIS A 337 21.22 2.35 5.48
C HIS A 337 22.07 2.08 6.71
N ARG A 338 23.36 1.83 6.50
CA ARG A 338 24.35 1.74 7.58
C ARG A 338 25.41 2.82 7.37
N PRO A 339 25.31 3.95 8.09
CA PRO A 339 26.35 4.98 8.10
C PRO A 339 27.71 4.40 8.53
N ALA A 340 28.82 4.97 8.05
CA ALA A 340 30.16 4.42 8.27
C ALA A 340 30.56 4.26 9.76
N ARG A 341 29.93 4.99 10.68
CA ARG A 341 30.19 4.94 12.13
C ARG A 341 29.12 4.17 12.92
N GLN A 342 28.18 3.51 12.26
CA GLN A 342 27.13 2.72 12.91
C GLN A 342 27.28 1.23 12.60
N ASN A 343 26.99 0.40 13.60
CA ASN A 343 27.10 -1.06 13.49
C ASN A 343 25.81 -1.72 13.00
N PHE A 344 24.69 -1.01 13.01
CA PHE A 344 23.37 -1.54 12.67
C PHE A 344 22.78 -0.79 11.48
N PHE A 345 21.93 -1.47 10.71
CA PHE A 345 21.15 -0.82 9.67
C PHE A 345 19.98 -0.06 10.27
N GLN A 346 19.75 1.14 9.75
CA GLN A 346 18.56 1.94 9.97
C GLN A 346 17.78 2.05 8.66
N ILE A 347 16.52 2.47 8.74
CA ILE A 347 15.79 2.88 7.55
C ILE A 347 16.06 4.35 7.30
N ALA A 348 16.51 4.66 6.08
CA ALA A 348 16.65 6.02 5.60
C ALA A 348 15.75 6.26 4.39
N VAL A 349 15.40 7.51 4.17
CA VAL A 349 14.59 7.98 3.05
C VAL A 349 15.31 9.13 2.36
N TYR A 350 15.46 9.03 1.05
CA TYR A 350 15.97 10.09 0.20
C TYR A 350 14.79 10.80 -0.50
N ASP A 351 14.66 12.10 -0.28
CA ASP A 351 13.69 12.96 -1.00
C ASP A 351 14.36 13.49 -2.26
N LEU A 352 13.95 12.96 -3.42
CA LEU A 352 14.48 13.30 -4.73
C LEU A 352 14.17 14.75 -5.12
N LEU A 353 13.02 15.28 -4.66
CA LEU A 353 12.61 16.65 -4.96
C LEU A 353 13.45 17.66 -4.17
N LYS A 354 13.71 17.38 -2.89
CA LYS A 354 14.46 18.27 -1.99
C LYS A 354 15.96 17.98 -1.94
N ASN A 355 16.40 16.91 -2.61
CA ASN A 355 17.78 16.42 -2.56
C ASN A 355 18.28 16.23 -1.11
N LYS A 356 17.44 15.63 -0.25
CA LYS A 356 17.69 15.53 1.19
C LYS A 356 17.52 14.10 1.70
N LEU A 357 18.47 13.68 2.54
CA LEU A 357 18.45 12.41 3.26
C LEU A 357 17.88 12.60 4.67
N PHE A 358 17.04 11.65 5.10
CA PHE A 358 16.54 11.56 6.47
C PHE A 358 16.61 10.12 6.94
N THR A 359 17.06 9.90 8.18
CA THR A 359 16.95 8.61 8.84
C THR A 359 15.67 8.61 9.68
N ILE A 360 14.86 7.55 9.56
CA ILE A 360 13.53 7.48 10.21
C ILE A 360 13.47 6.45 11.34
N THR A 361 14.53 5.66 11.54
CA THR A 361 14.66 4.75 12.67
C THR A 361 15.96 4.99 13.41
N ASP A 362 15.94 4.74 14.71
CA ASP A 362 17.04 4.96 15.66
C ASP A 362 17.31 3.76 16.57
N GLU A 363 16.36 2.82 16.67
CA GLU A 363 16.44 1.63 17.51
C GLU A 363 16.51 0.33 16.71
N GLY A 364 17.32 -0.62 17.22
CA GLY A 364 17.49 -1.95 16.66
C GLY A 364 18.20 -1.97 15.31
N ASN A 365 18.25 -3.15 14.71
CA ASN A 365 18.70 -3.37 13.35
C ASN A 365 17.46 -3.47 12.45
N ASN A 366 17.40 -2.63 11.42
CA ASN A 366 16.23 -2.41 10.58
C ASN A 366 16.57 -2.63 9.12
N GLY A 367 15.67 -3.25 8.36
CA GLY A 367 15.90 -3.46 6.94
C GLY A 367 14.66 -3.78 6.12
N ASN A 368 14.88 -3.84 4.80
CA ASN A 368 13.87 -4.13 3.78
C ASN A 368 12.61 -3.26 3.91
N PRO A 369 12.72 -1.93 3.79
CA PRO A 369 11.57 -1.05 3.83
C PRO A 369 10.69 -1.21 2.58
N SER A 370 9.37 -1.03 2.73
CA SER A 370 8.41 -0.94 1.63
C SER A 370 7.38 0.16 1.92
N PHE A 371 7.17 1.05 0.97
CA PHE A 371 6.14 2.09 1.06
C PHE A 371 4.75 1.48 1.05
N SER A 372 3.85 2.08 1.84
CA SER A 372 2.42 1.91 1.65
C SER A 372 2.01 2.39 0.25
N PRO A 373 0.89 1.90 -0.31
CA PRO A 373 0.44 2.30 -1.64
C PRO A 373 0.21 3.81 -1.81
N ASP A 374 -0.08 4.54 -0.71
CA ASP A 374 -0.26 5.99 -0.69
C ASP A 374 1.04 6.77 -0.39
N SER A 375 2.18 6.08 -0.28
CA SER A 375 3.51 6.63 0.01
C SER A 375 3.63 7.38 1.34
N ARG A 376 2.68 7.23 2.28
CA ARG A 376 2.71 7.94 3.57
C ARG A 376 3.30 7.13 4.72
N PHE A 377 3.34 5.82 4.58
CA PHE A 377 3.86 4.89 5.58
C PHE A 377 4.93 3.99 4.98
N LEU A 378 5.75 3.43 5.86
CA LEU A 378 6.73 2.41 5.54
C LEU A 378 6.51 1.22 6.45
N VAL A 379 6.42 0.03 5.87
CA VAL A 379 6.62 -1.23 6.61
C VAL A 379 8.08 -1.65 6.48
N PHE A 380 8.67 -2.18 7.54
CA PHE A 380 10.05 -2.69 7.54
C PHE A 380 10.22 -3.80 8.58
N SER A 381 11.28 -4.59 8.43
CA SER A 381 11.67 -5.60 9.42
C SER A 381 12.62 -5.01 10.46
N SER A 382 12.41 -5.33 11.73
CA SER A 382 13.28 -4.88 12.83
C SER A 382 13.42 -5.93 13.92
N ASN A 383 14.60 -6.02 14.52
CA ASN A 383 14.86 -6.87 15.69
C ASN A 383 14.74 -6.14 17.04
N ARG A 384 14.22 -4.91 17.07
CA ARG A 384 14.14 -4.06 18.28
C ARG A 384 13.43 -4.70 19.48
N SER A 385 12.55 -5.67 19.24
CA SER A 385 11.85 -6.44 20.28
C SER A 385 12.49 -7.80 20.60
N GLY A 386 13.79 -7.97 20.33
CA GLY A 386 14.56 -9.19 20.59
C GLY A 386 14.46 -10.28 19.50
N ARG A 387 13.49 -10.18 18.59
CA ARG A 387 13.30 -11.06 17.42
C ARG A 387 12.89 -10.22 16.20
N TRP A 388 13.08 -10.73 14.99
CA TRP A 388 12.68 -10.00 13.78
C TRP A 388 11.16 -9.94 13.65
N GLN A 389 10.60 -8.74 13.63
CA GLN A 389 9.17 -8.46 13.49
C GLN A 389 8.95 -7.38 12.44
N LEU A 390 7.70 -7.24 11.98
CA LEU A 390 7.31 -6.14 11.09
C LEU A 390 6.85 -4.94 11.90
N TYR A 391 7.28 -3.76 11.47
CA TYR A 391 6.90 -2.48 12.04
C TYR A 391 6.43 -1.55 10.93
N ILE A 392 5.39 -0.77 11.23
CA ILE A 392 4.93 0.31 10.36
C ILE A 392 5.27 1.66 10.99
N LEU A 393 5.81 2.57 10.19
CA LEU A 393 6.10 3.93 10.60
C LEU A 393 5.64 4.92 9.52
N PRO A 394 4.87 5.98 9.88
CA PRO A 394 4.58 7.08 8.97
C PRO A 394 5.81 7.93 8.67
N LEU A 395 5.88 8.47 7.45
CA LEU A 395 6.96 9.37 7.02
C LEU A 395 7.04 10.67 7.82
N THR A 396 5.93 11.08 8.45
CA THR A 396 5.90 12.24 9.34
C THR A 396 6.54 11.96 10.71
N GLY A 397 6.92 10.72 10.98
CA GLY A 397 7.54 10.28 12.23
C GLY A 397 6.53 9.85 13.31
N GLY A 398 7.04 9.63 14.52
CA GLY A 398 6.30 9.09 15.67
C GLY A 398 6.76 7.68 16.03
N SER A 399 6.03 7.02 16.92
CA SER A 399 6.38 5.67 17.37
C SER A 399 6.00 4.62 16.31
N PRO A 400 6.90 3.67 15.99
CA PRO A 400 6.59 2.55 15.12
C PRO A 400 5.52 1.62 15.72
N ILE A 401 4.60 1.18 14.87
CA ILE A 401 3.53 0.23 15.22
C ILE A 401 4.04 -1.18 14.92
N ARG A 402 4.13 -2.03 15.95
CA ARG A 402 4.47 -3.46 15.76
C ARG A 402 3.26 -4.22 15.23
N LEU A 403 3.47 -5.07 14.23
CA LEU A 403 2.47 -6.07 13.81
C LEU A 403 2.72 -7.36 14.60
N ASP A 404 1.70 -7.86 15.29
CA ASP A 404 1.83 -9.03 16.17
C ASP A 404 1.73 -10.33 15.36
N ILE A 405 2.88 -10.84 14.92
CA ILE A 405 2.98 -11.98 14.01
C ILE A 405 3.83 -13.07 14.67
N PRO A 406 3.36 -14.33 14.75
CA PRO A 406 4.18 -15.43 15.26
C PRO A 406 5.41 -15.65 14.36
N GLY A 407 6.47 -16.24 14.88
CA GLY A 407 7.70 -16.45 14.09
C GLY A 407 8.48 -15.16 13.87
N ASN A 408 9.60 -15.25 13.16
CA ASN A 408 10.35 -14.09 12.73
C ASN A 408 9.91 -13.66 11.33
N SER A 409 9.78 -12.35 11.10
CA SER A 409 9.27 -11.80 9.85
C SER A 409 10.29 -10.92 9.13
N TYR A 410 10.46 -11.16 7.83
CA TYR A 410 11.53 -10.59 6.99
C TYR A 410 10.98 -10.07 5.65
N SER A 411 11.66 -9.09 5.09
CA SER A 411 11.47 -8.64 3.70
C SER A 411 10.01 -8.33 3.31
N PRO A 412 9.31 -7.47 4.06
CA PRO A 412 7.94 -7.12 3.75
C PRO A 412 7.83 -6.35 2.43
N TYR A 413 6.70 -6.52 1.76
CA TYR A 413 6.29 -5.74 0.60
C TYR A 413 4.81 -5.37 0.76
N TRP A 414 4.53 -4.08 0.78
CA TRP A 414 3.18 -3.55 0.98
C TRP A 414 2.58 -3.19 -0.37
N PHE A 415 1.40 -3.75 -0.67
CA PHE A 415 0.71 -3.57 -1.93
C PHE A 415 -0.80 -3.46 -1.73
N ASP A 416 -1.51 -3.03 -2.76
CA ASP A 416 -2.96 -2.98 -2.80
C ASP A 416 -3.41 -3.54 -4.14
N CYS A 417 -4.29 -4.54 -4.13
CA CYS A 417 -4.80 -5.16 -5.35
C CYS A 417 -5.64 -4.19 -6.18
N GLU A 418 -6.26 -3.18 -5.56
CA GLU A 418 -7.28 -2.32 -6.20
C GLU A 418 -6.68 -1.04 -6.82
N ARG A 419 -5.38 -0.76 -6.61
CA ARG A 419 -4.72 0.47 -7.09
C ARG A 419 -3.97 0.33 -8.41
N TYR A 420 -4.02 -0.85 -9.03
CA TYR A 420 -3.32 -1.13 -10.29
C TYR A 420 -4.27 -1.29 -11.49
N ASP A 421 -5.57 -1.00 -11.29
CA ASP A 421 -6.62 -1.04 -12.31
C ASP A 421 -6.80 0.30 -13.04
#